data_AF-A0A8S1IL32-F1
#
_entry.id   AF-A0A8S1IL32-F1
#
_cell.length_a   1.000
_cell.length_b   1.000
_cell.length_c   1.000
_cell.angle_alpha   90.00
_cell.angle_beta   90.00
_cell.angle_gamma   90.00
#
_symmetry.space_group_name_H-M   'P 1'
#
loop_
_entity.id
_entity.type
_entity.pdbx_description
1 polymer ?
#
loop_
_entity_poly.entity_id
_entity_poly.type
_entity_poly.pdbx_seq_one_letter_code
_entity_poly.pdbx_strand_id
1 'polypeptide(L)'
;MQLQQHLSEKEEQVLQLDRDVEALQQALQERDRIWQAELVAGQSELRQVKQELEQAKAQDVQASAPFTIAEAQADSQNDPYKEVPTLKQELKQEKEGHEKAERRVIALQQQLDAKCQRLAADLAMLQDQLDEEKTMHAATQHKLSTVQQQAKHAFDNAAALQSQLADAVQLKAGLENALELSRKDLDCQSGKVADEVKKCDLIWKKEMKRLQLSYSELTVKYEQACLQAQQEGNLKEQERDRVRDAQQQLSTLRLDLDQKQADFEAAQHELQAAQATLVQLQNASAETASAGAAELERLLQQKMEECSKLAAENGRLQDESQKLRSQIHGLSLEKQRLEAGSEAHLAEVGTASADADRTKQQLNRLKKQMMQMQEDQESQLSWRVDAEVKLALEEHKKQEASVVAKLSKELTDVQSALEVAVTRSKQWEKENSEWRDASTQKDKEISNLHTALGELTYQSEAADNLRRSLNQSKAEVDSLRLELQNAQASMHEAQSSRRAAENAADMAQKSLQKLEDKARAVREENIRLKRALEESVRKITDINQNSDSMVDRRVVVKLLVTYIERRNSRDVLALMSRMLGFTEEEQKRCGHGMGQLW
;
A
#
# COMPACT_ATOMS: atom_id res chain seq x y z
N MET A 1 17.22 18.17 -2.75
CA MET A 1 18.68 17.94 -2.68
C MET A 1 19.22 17.20 -3.88
N GLN A 2 19.24 15.85 -3.98
CA GLN A 2 19.93 15.16 -5.10
C GLN A 2 19.54 15.67 -6.51
N LEU A 3 18.25 15.87 -6.79
CA LEU A 3 17.79 16.47 -8.05
C LEU A 3 18.27 17.92 -8.28
N GLN A 4 18.41 18.72 -7.22
CA GLN A 4 18.94 20.09 -7.32
C GLN A 4 20.45 20.09 -7.54
N GLN A 5 21.17 19.13 -6.95
CA GLN A 5 22.61 18.95 -7.19
C GLN A 5 22.85 18.55 -8.65
N HIS A 6 22.09 17.59 -9.19
CA HIS A 6 22.18 17.22 -10.60
C HIS A 6 21.78 18.35 -11.56
N LEU A 7 20.81 19.20 -11.20
CA LEU A 7 20.50 20.39 -11.99
C LEU A 7 21.66 21.39 -11.98
N SER A 8 22.25 21.67 -10.81
CA SER A 8 23.42 22.55 -10.68
C SER A 8 24.63 22.04 -11.48
N GLU A 9 24.90 20.73 -11.46
CA GLU A 9 25.95 20.09 -12.27
C GLU A 9 25.68 20.21 -13.78
N LYS A 10 24.41 20.21 -14.19
CA LYS A 10 24.02 20.37 -15.60
C LYS A 10 24.08 21.83 -16.06
N GLU A 11 23.70 22.78 -15.19
CA GLU A 11 23.88 24.21 -15.43
C GLU A 11 25.36 24.57 -15.59
N GLU A 12 26.24 24.02 -14.73
CA GLU A 12 27.69 24.22 -14.84
C GLU A 12 28.28 23.59 -16.12
N GLN A 13 27.78 22.42 -16.55
CA GLN A 13 28.18 21.81 -17.83
C GLN A 13 27.74 22.66 -19.04
N VAL A 14 26.55 23.27 -19.02
CA VAL A 14 26.10 24.18 -20.09
C VAL A 14 26.97 25.44 -20.12
N LEU A 15 27.21 26.07 -18.96
CA LEU A 15 28.08 27.25 -18.88
C LEU A 15 29.52 26.99 -19.35
N GLN A 16 30.03 25.76 -19.19
CA GLN A 16 31.33 25.40 -19.75
C GLN A 16 31.30 25.25 -21.27
N LEU A 17 30.25 24.63 -21.83
CA LEU A 17 30.07 24.51 -23.28
C LEU A 17 29.92 25.89 -23.95
N ASP A 18 29.22 26.83 -23.33
CA ASP A 18 29.08 28.21 -23.86
C ASP A 18 30.45 28.90 -23.96
N ARG A 19 31.31 28.77 -22.94
CA ARG A 19 32.70 29.30 -22.97
C ARG A 19 33.54 28.65 -24.06
N ASP A 20 33.42 27.33 -24.25
CA ASP A 20 34.16 26.60 -25.28
C ASP A 20 33.71 27.04 -26.69
N VAL A 21 32.41 27.33 -26.87
CA VAL A 21 31.86 27.91 -28.11
C VAL A 21 32.37 29.33 -28.35
N GLU A 22 32.40 30.20 -27.33
CA GLU A 22 32.97 31.54 -27.44
C GLU A 22 34.47 31.50 -27.81
N ALA A 23 35.25 30.61 -27.20
CA ALA A 23 36.67 30.42 -27.51
C ALA A 23 36.87 29.95 -28.96
N LEU A 24 36.05 29.02 -29.45
CA LEU A 24 36.09 28.57 -30.85
C LEU A 24 35.70 29.69 -31.84
N GLN A 25 34.73 30.55 -31.48
CA GLN A 25 34.36 31.70 -32.30
C GLN A 25 35.50 32.73 -32.37
N GLN A 26 36.20 33.00 -31.25
CA GLN A 26 37.36 33.89 -31.23
C GLN A 26 38.51 33.34 -32.09
N ALA A 27 38.84 32.05 -31.95
CA ALA A 27 39.88 31.40 -32.77
C ALA A 27 39.55 31.44 -34.27
N LEU A 28 38.27 31.33 -34.65
CA LEU A 28 37.83 31.41 -36.04
C LEU A 28 37.94 32.84 -36.59
N GLN A 29 37.59 33.86 -35.78
CA GLN A 29 37.81 35.27 -36.13
C GLN A 29 39.30 35.63 -36.26
N GLU A 30 40.17 35.08 -35.42
CA GLU A 30 41.62 35.25 -35.54
C GLU A 30 42.16 34.62 -36.82
N ARG A 31 41.71 33.41 -37.15
CA ARG A 31 42.09 32.74 -38.40
C ARG A 31 41.64 33.52 -39.64
N ASP A 32 40.44 34.07 -39.63
CA ASP A 32 39.93 34.91 -40.73
C ASP A 32 40.73 36.22 -40.86
N ARG A 33 41.18 36.82 -39.74
CA ARG A 33 42.11 37.97 -39.76
C ARG A 33 43.47 37.62 -40.33
N ILE A 34 44.04 36.47 -39.96
CA ILE A 34 45.32 35.98 -40.51
C ILE A 34 45.18 35.78 -42.02
N TRP A 35 44.12 35.10 -42.47
CA TRP A 35 43.88 34.85 -43.89
C TRP A 35 43.68 36.16 -44.69
N GLN A 36 43.00 37.16 -44.13
CA GLN A 36 42.90 38.48 -44.74
C GLN A 36 44.26 39.19 -44.82
N ALA A 37 45.11 39.07 -43.81
CA ALA A 37 46.46 39.64 -43.82
C ALA A 37 47.35 38.95 -44.87
N GLU A 38 47.30 37.62 -44.98
CA GLU A 38 47.99 36.83 -46.01
C GLU A 38 47.51 37.20 -47.42
N LEU A 39 46.20 37.37 -47.62
CA LEU A 39 45.64 37.80 -48.91
C LEU A 39 46.12 39.21 -49.30
N VAL A 40 46.19 40.14 -48.36
CA VAL A 40 46.72 41.49 -48.60
C VAL A 40 48.23 41.45 -48.89
N ALA A 41 49.00 40.61 -48.17
CA ALA A 41 50.42 40.40 -48.42
C ALA A 41 50.65 39.85 -49.84
N GLY A 42 49.99 38.75 -50.21
CA GLY A 42 50.09 38.17 -51.57
C GLY A 42 49.62 39.12 -52.68
N GLN A 43 48.62 39.97 -52.42
CA GLN A 43 48.27 41.06 -53.36
C GLN A 43 49.36 42.13 -53.48
N SER A 44 50.11 42.41 -52.42
CA SER A 44 51.23 43.36 -52.46
C SER A 44 52.43 42.78 -53.20
N GLU A 45 52.77 41.51 -52.98
CA GLU A 45 53.78 40.76 -53.72
C GLU A 45 53.44 40.68 -55.21
N LEU A 46 52.19 40.37 -55.56
CA LEU A 46 51.74 40.35 -56.96
C LEU A 46 51.87 41.72 -57.64
N ARG A 47 51.66 42.84 -56.91
CA ARG A 47 51.88 44.19 -57.45
C ARG A 47 53.38 44.46 -57.63
N GLN A 48 54.22 44.04 -56.69
CA GLN A 48 55.67 44.18 -56.79
C GLN A 48 56.21 43.39 -58.00
N VAL A 49 55.84 42.11 -58.16
CA VAL A 49 56.24 41.28 -59.31
C VAL A 49 55.75 41.88 -60.63
N LYS A 50 54.55 42.47 -60.69
CA LYS A 50 54.09 43.20 -61.87
C LYS A 50 54.93 44.44 -62.17
N GLN A 51 55.30 45.20 -61.13
CA GLN A 51 56.15 46.39 -61.27
C GLN A 51 57.58 46.02 -61.70
N GLU A 52 58.14 44.94 -61.17
CA GLU A 52 59.43 44.37 -61.60
C GLU A 52 59.37 43.86 -63.05
N LEU A 53 58.26 43.22 -63.47
CA LEU A 53 58.04 42.82 -64.85
C LEU A 53 57.91 44.01 -65.81
N GLU A 54 57.26 45.10 -65.39
CA GLU A 54 57.17 46.33 -66.18
C GLU A 54 58.53 47.06 -66.26
N GLN A 55 59.32 47.05 -65.19
CA GLN A 55 60.69 47.55 -65.20
C GLN A 55 61.60 46.71 -66.12
N ALA A 56 61.50 45.37 -66.05
CA ALA A 56 62.23 44.48 -66.94
C ALA A 56 61.85 44.70 -68.42
N LYS A 57 60.56 44.88 -68.72
CA LYS A 57 60.10 45.24 -70.08
C LYS A 57 60.61 46.62 -70.52
N ALA A 58 60.67 47.60 -69.63
CA ALA A 58 61.24 48.91 -69.94
C ALA A 58 62.76 48.84 -70.21
N GLN A 59 63.48 47.98 -69.49
CA GLN A 59 64.90 47.71 -69.74
C GLN A 59 65.14 46.96 -71.05
N ASP A 60 64.29 45.98 -71.39
CA ASP A 60 64.40 45.21 -72.64
C ASP A 60 64.10 46.10 -73.88
N VAL A 61 63.14 47.03 -73.76
CA VAL A 61 62.88 48.07 -74.77
C VAL A 61 64.04 49.08 -74.90
N GLN A 62 64.85 49.28 -73.85
CA GLN A 62 66.08 50.07 -73.94
C GLN A 62 67.29 49.26 -74.47
N ALA A 63 67.28 47.94 -74.37
CA ALA A 63 68.31 47.05 -74.93
C ALA A 63 68.09 46.74 -76.42
N SER A 64 66.84 46.80 -76.90
CA SER A 64 66.46 46.51 -78.30
C SER A 64 66.44 47.75 -79.21
N ALA A 65 67.57 48.47 -79.30
CA ALA A 65 67.79 49.44 -80.39
C ALA A 65 68.26 48.71 -81.67
N PRO A 66 67.72 49.03 -82.86
CA PRO A 66 67.95 48.24 -84.07
C PRO A 66 69.38 48.36 -84.63
N PHE A 67 69.92 47.22 -85.06
CA PHE A 67 71.25 47.04 -85.62
C PHE A 67 71.38 47.65 -87.02
N THR A 68 72.07 48.79 -87.14
CA THR A 68 72.38 49.41 -88.44
C THR A 68 73.60 48.75 -89.09
N ILE A 69 73.42 48.15 -90.26
CA ILE A 69 74.54 47.65 -91.08
C ILE A 69 75.06 48.81 -91.93
N ALA A 70 76.35 49.13 -91.81
CA ALA A 70 77.06 50.04 -92.70
C ALA A 70 78.47 49.50 -93.03
N GLU A 71 78.66 49.24 -94.32
CA GLU A 71 79.91 49.35 -95.10
C GLU A 71 81.24 48.86 -94.49
N ALA A 72 81.72 47.73 -95.02
CA ALA A 72 83.13 47.56 -95.31
C ALA A 72 83.36 47.84 -96.82
N GLN A 73 84.24 48.80 -97.14
CA GLN A 73 84.85 48.94 -98.46
C GLN A 73 86.36 49.05 -98.29
N ALA A 74 87.10 48.05 -98.80
CA ALA A 74 88.55 48.10 -98.94
C ALA A 74 89.00 47.14 -100.06
N ASP A 75 88.69 47.48 -101.31
CA ASP A 75 89.33 46.85 -102.46
C ASP A 75 90.66 47.55 -102.76
N SER A 76 91.76 46.88 -102.43
CA SER A 76 93.10 47.18 -102.96
C SER A 76 93.61 45.94 -103.68
N GLN A 77 93.95 46.13 -104.95
CA GLN A 77 94.52 45.15 -105.88
C GLN A 77 95.59 44.25 -105.24
N ASN A 78 95.50 42.92 -105.46
CA ASN A 78 96.65 42.22 -106.05
C ASN A 78 96.38 40.79 -106.60
N ASP A 79 97.23 40.45 -107.56
CA ASP A 79 97.38 39.22 -108.35
C ASP A 79 96.87 37.87 -107.80
N PRO A 80 96.09 37.11 -108.58
CA PRO A 80 95.83 35.69 -108.33
C PRO A 80 96.96 34.82 -108.90
N TYR A 81 97.43 33.80 -108.14
CA TYR A 81 97.94 32.48 -108.61
C TYR A 81 98.78 31.70 -107.56
N LYS A 82 98.52 31.81 -106.23
CA LYS A 82 99.25 31.01 -105.21
C LYS A 82 98.45 30.33 -104.08
N GLU A 83 97.14 30.54 -103.92
CA GLU A 83 96.41 30.15 -102.67
C GLU A 83 95.40 28.99 -102.79
N VAL A 84 95.51 28.15 -103.82
CA VAL A 84 94.59 27.01 -104.00
C VAL A 84 94.70 25.89 -102.92
N PRO A 85 95.85 25.64 -102.26
CA PRO A 85 95.92 24.65 -101.17
C PRO A 85 95.29 25.10 -99.84
N THR A 86 95.45 26.38 -99.48
CA THR A 86 94.98 26.95 -98.19
C THR A 86 93.46 27.04 -98.12
N LEU A 87 92.83 27.57 -99.17
CA LEU A 87 91.36 27.70 -99.25
C LEU A 87 90.62 26.35 -99.15
N LYS A 88 91.24 25.23 -99.54
CA LYS A 88 90.67 23.89 -99.35
C LYS A 88 90.71 23.39 -97.91
N GLN A 89 91.67 23.84 -97.12
CA GLN A 89 91.78 23.49 -95.70
C GLN A 89 90.82 24.34 -94.86
N GLU A 90 90.68 25.62 -95.19
CA GLU A 90 89.71 26.54 -94.56
C GLU A 90 88.27 26.10 -94.85
N LEU A 91 87.92 25.79 -96.11
CA LEU A 91 86.60 25.26 -96.47
C LEU A 91 86.25 23.95 -95.74
N LYS A 92 87.26 23.15 -95.34
CA LYS A 92 87.02 21.95 -94.54
C LYS A 92 86.78 22.28 -93.07
N GLN A 93 87.55 23.21 -92.50
CA GLN A 93 87.35 23.69 -91.14
C GLN A 93 86.01 24.43 -90.96
N GLU A 94 85.58 25.21 -91.96
CA GLU A 94 84.26 25.84 -91.95
C GLU A 94 83.12 24.82 -92.04
N LYS A 95 83.26 23.75 -92.83
CA LYS A 95 82.26 22.68 -92.87
C LYS A 95 82.16 21.91 -91.56
N GLU A 96 83.30 21.56 -90.95
CA GLU A 96 83.32 20.94 -89.61
C GLU A 96 82.76 21.90 -88.54
N GLY A 97 82.98 23.22 -88.69
CA GLY A 97 82.36 24.27 -87.88
C GLY A 97 80.84 24.38 -88.06
N HIS A 98 80.36 24.35 -89.30
CA HIS A 98 78.94 24.41 -89.65
C HIS A 98 78.19 23.19 -89.13
N GLU A 99 78.69 21.97 -89.36
CA GLU A 99 78.08 20.76 -88.79
C GLU A 99 78.02 20.80 -87.26
N LYS A 100 79.04 21.36 -86.60
CA LYS A 100 79.06 21.51 -85.14
C LYS A 100 78.06 22.58 -84.65
N ALA A 101 77.88 23.65 -85.41
CA ALA A 101 76.86 24.68 -85.14
C ALA A 101 75.45 24.11 -85.37
N GLU A 102 75.22 23.38 -86.45
CA GLU A 102 73.94 22.77 -86.81
C GLU A 102 73.51 21.71 -85.79
N ARG A 103 74.43 20.82 -85.36
CA ARG A 103 74.18 19.89 -84.24
C ARG A 103 73.85 20.63 -82.93
N ARG A 104 74.45 21.80 -82.68
CA ARG A 104 74.15 22.62 -81.51
C ARG A 104 72.79 23.31 -81.61
N VAL A 105 72.38 23.76 -82.80
CA VAL A 105 71.03 24.29 -83.06
C VAL A 105 69.98 23.20 -82.86
N ILE A 106 70.18 22.00 -83.41
CA ILE A 106 69.27 20.86 -83.22
C ILE A 106 69.18 20.47 -81.73
N ALA A 107 70.30 20.44 -81.00
CA ALA A 107 70.29 20.15 -79.56
C ALA A 107 69.57 21.22 -78.74
N LEU A 108 69.73 22.51 -79.08
CA LEU A 108 69.00 23.61 -78.44
C LEU A 108 67.50 23.58 -78.77
N GLN A 109 67.13 23.25 -80.01
CA GLN A 109 65.74 23.07 -80.41
C GLN A 109 65.09 21.93 -79.62
N GLN A 110 65.74 20.77 -79.53
CA GLN A 110 65.26 19.64 -78.71
C GLN A 110 65.13 20.01 -77.22
N GLN A 111 66.04 20.81 -76.67
CA GLN A 111 65.92 21.32 -75.30
C GLN A 111 64.75 22.30 -75.15
N LEU A 112 64.49 23.15 -76.14
CA LEU A 112 63.37 24.09 -76.15
C LEU A 112 62.04 23.33 -76.25
N ASP A 113 61.92 22.39 -77.18
CA ASP A 113 60.72 21.57 -77.38
C ASP A 113 60.41 20.75 -76.12
N ALA A 114 61.42 20.13 -75.50
CA ALA A 114 61.26 19.42 -74.23
C ALA A 114 60.86 20.34 -73.07
N LYS A 115 61.33 21.60 -73.06
CA LYS A 115 60.92 22.60 -72.06
C LYS A 115 59.48 23.06 -72.29
N CYS A 116 59.07 23.27 -73.54
CA CYS A 116 57.69 23.60 -73.90
C CYS A 116 56.72 22.46 -73.56
N GLN A 117 57.10 21.20 -73.77
CA GLN A 117 56.29 20.03 -73.38
C GLN A 117 56.11 19.93 -71.86
N ARG A 118 57.17 20.21 -71.07
CA ARG A 118 57.05 20.26 -69.60
C ARG A 118 56.12 21.37 -69.15
N LEU A 119 56.31 22.60 -69.65
CA LEU A 119 55.44 23.73 -69.31
C LEU A 119 53.98 23.50 -69.73
N ALA A 120 53.72 22.79 -70.83
CA ALA A 120 52.37 22.41 -71.24
C ALA A 120 51.74 21.38 -70.27
N ALA A 121 52.53 20.42 -69.77
CA ALA A 121 52.08 19.46 -68.76
C ALA A 121 51.83 20.13 -67.39
N ASP A 122 52.73 21.03 -66.96
CA ASP A 122 52.59 21.80 -65.73
C ASP A 122 51.34 22.70 -65.77
N LEU A 123 51.07 23.36 -66.91
CA LEU A 123 49.85 24.14 -67.12
C LEU A 123 48.58 23.28 -67.10
N ALA A 124 48.61 22.08 -67.69
CA ALA A 124 47.47 21.16 -67.63
C ALA A 124 47.18 20.73 -66.19
N MET A 125 48.21 20.35 -65.41
CA MET A 125 48.06 20.01 -63.99
C MET A 125 47.52 21.16 -63.14
N LEU A 126 48.02 22.39 -63.36
CA LEU A 126 47.51 23.57 -62.65
C LEU A 126 46.05 23.89 -63.03
N GLN A 127 45.64 23.58 -64.26
CA GLN A 127 44.27 23.79 -64.71
C GLN A 127 43.31 22.76 -64.12
N ASP A 128 43.71 21.48 -64.05
CA ASP A 128 42.95 20.44 -63.33
C ASP A 128 42.80 20.78 -61.84
N GLN A 129 43.88 21.20 -61.16
CA GLN A 129 43.84 21.66 -59.77
C GLN A 129 42.91 22.86 -59.56
N LEU A 130 42.92 23.82 -60.49
CA LEU A 130 42.05 24.99 -60.44
C LEU A 130 40.57 24.62 -60.61
N ASP A 131 40.26 23.60 -61.41
CA ASP A 131 38.89 23.12 -61.60
C ASP A 131 38.43 22.23 -60.42
N GLU A 132 39.32 21.43 -59.82
CA GLU A 132 39.06 20.76 -58.53
C GLU A 132 38.72 21.78 -57.43
N GLU A 133 39.53 22.82 -57.24
CA GLU A 133 39.27 23.91 -56.28
C GLU A 133 37.94 24.63 -56.55
N LYS A 134 37.56 24.88 -57.82
CA LYS A 134 36.22 25.43 -58.15
C LYS A 134 35.10 24.49 -57.72
N THR A 135 35.23 23.18 -57.94
CA THR A 135 34.18 22.22 -57.51
C THR A 135 34.09 22.14 -55.98
N MET A 136 35.22 22.20 -55.28
CA MET A 136 35.28 22.27 -53.81
C MET A 136 34.69 23.58 -53.26
N HIS A 137 34.92 24.71 -53.94
CA HIS A 137 34.31 25.99 -53.60
C HIS A 137 32.79 25.96 -53.83
N ALA A 138 32.31 25.43 -54.95
CA ALA A 138 30.87 25.27 -55.20
C ALA A 138 30.21 24.33 -54.16
N ALA A 139 30.87 23.22 -53.79
CA ALA A 139 30.38 22.30 -52.77
C ALA A 139 30.36 22.93 -51.36
N THR A 140 31.36 23.74 -51.01
CA THR A 140 31.37 24.47 -49.72
C THR A 140 30.35 25.60 -49.69
N GLN A 141 30.15 26.31 -50.81
CA GLN A 141 29.11 27.34 -50.93
C GLN A 141 27.69 26.75 -50.81
N HIS A 142 27.44 25.57 -51.40
CA HIS A 142 26.18 24.84 -51.22
C HIS A 142 26.00 24.36 -49.77
N LYS A 143 27.07 23.87 -49.11
CA LYS A 143 27.01 23.53 -47.67
C LYS A 143 26.67 24.77 -46.84
N LEU A 144 27.30 25.91 -47.11
CA LEU A 144 27.04 27.18 -46.42
C LEU A 144 25.59 27.63 -46.59
N SER A 145 25.01 27.56 -47.79
CA SER A 145 23.59 27.92 -48.00
C SER A 145 22.65 26.97 -47.28
N THR A 146 22.93 25.65 -47.26
CA THR A 146 22.12 24.70 -46.46
C THR A 146 22.22 24.97 -44.95
N VAL A 147 23.39 25.31 -44.42
CA VAL A 147 23.56 25.68 -43.00
C VAL A 147 22.86 26.99 -42.68
N GLN A 148 22.94 28.00 -43.56
CA GLN A 148 22.18 29.26 -43.39
C GLN A 148 20.66 29.02 -43.40
N GLN A 149 20.17 28.15 -44.28
CA GLN A 149 18.76 27.78 -44.31
C GLN A 149 18.33 27.01 -43.05
N GLN A 150 19.15 26.08 -42.57
CA GLN A 150 18.92 25.38 -41.30
C GLN A 150 18.95 26.33 -40.10
N ALA A 151 19.89 27.28 -40.06
CA ALA A 151 19.95 28.31 -39.01
C ALA A 151 18.72 29.22 -39.02
N LYS A 152 18.20 29.57 -40.21
CA LYS A 152 16.95 30.32 -40.33
C LYS A 152 15.75 29.51 -39.82
N HIS A 153 15.62 28.24 -40.19
CA HIS A 153 14.57 27.37 -39.65
C HIS A 153 14.70 27.17 -38.13
N ALA A 154 15.92 27.09 -37.59
CA ALA A 154 16.15 27.04 -36.14
C ALA A 154 15.72 28.33 -35.44
N PHE A 155 15.97 29.50 -36.05
CA PHE A 155 15.52 30.79 -35.54
C PHE A 155 13.99 30.95 -35.57
N ASP A 156 13.34 30.58 -36.68
CA ASP A 156 11.88 30.60 -36.82
C ASP A 156 11.23 29.63 -35.81
N ASN A 157 11.82 28.45 -35.58
CA ASN A 157 11.40 27.51 -34.53
C ASN A 157 11.62 28.05 -33.12
N ALA A 158 12.73 28.75 -32.86
CA ALA A 158 13.00 29.38 -31.56
C ALA A 158 11.98 30.49 -31.26
N ALA A 159 11.62 31.31 -32.25
CA ALA A 159 10.55 32.30 -32.11
C ALA A 159 9.18 31.66 -31.84
N ALA A 160 8.86 30.55 -32.52
CA ALA A 160 7.64 29.78 -32.25
C ALA A 160 7.62 29.18 -30.83
N LEU A 161 8.74 28.62 -30.37
CA LEU A 161 8.89 28.12 -28.99
C LEU A 161 8.80 29.26 -27.96
N GLN A 162 9.31 30.45 -28.28
CA GLN A 162 9.19 31.62 -27.41
C GLN A 162 7.74 32.12 -27.29
N SER A 163 6.96 32.05 -28.37
CA SER A 163 5.50 32.29 -28.33
C SER A 163 4.79 31.24 -27.48
N GLN A 164 5.09 29.95 -27.69
CA GLN A 164 4.51 28.86 -26.89
C GLN A 164 4.88 28.96 -25.41
N LEU A 165 6.09 29.45 -25.09
CA LEU A 165 6.51 29.73 -23.71
C LEU A 165 5.72 30.89 -23.10
N ALA A 166 5.43 31.94 -23.86
CA ALA A 166 4.58 33.04 -23.40
C ALA A 166 3.15 32.57 -23.12
N ASP A 167 2.57 31.75 -24.00
CA ASP A 167 1.25 31.14 -23.81
C ASP A 167 1.25 30.21 -22.58
N ALA A 168 2.31 29.39 -22.41
CA ALA A 168 2.47 28.51 -21.24
C ALA A 168 2.63 29.30 -19.93
N VAL A 169 3.29 30.46 -19.94
CA VAL A 169 3.38 31.36 -18.78
C VAL A 169 2.02 31.98 -18.43
N GLN A 170 1.22 32.39 -19.42
CA GLN A 170 -0.14 32.86 -19.18
C GLN A 170 -1.03 31.75 -18.63
N LEU A 171 -0.93 30.53 -19.19
CA LEU A 171 -1.69 29.37 -18.74
C LEU A 171 -1.27 28.94 -17.33
N LYS A 172 0.03 29.01 -16.99
CA LYS A 172 0.55 28.82 -15.63
C LYS A 172 -0.02 29.85 -14.65
N ALA A 173 -0.03 31.13 -15.00
CA ALA A 173 -0.64 32.18 -14.16
C ALA A 173 -2.17 31.98 -13.99
N GLY A 174 -2.86 31.49 -15.02
CA GLY A 174 -4.27 31.09 -14.94
C GLY A 174 -4.49 29.91 -13.97
N LEU A 175 -3.64 28.88 -14.05
CA LEU A 175 -3.67 27.73 -13.14
C LEU A 175 -3.30 28.11 -11.71
N GLU A 176 -2.32 28.99 -11.49
CA GLU A 176 -1.95 29.48 -10.15
C GLU A 176 -3.11 30.24 -9.50
N ASN A 177 -3.81 31.10 -10.24
CA ASN A 177 -5.03 31.76 -9.75
C ASN A 177 -6.17 30.78 -9.47
N ALA A 178 -6.39 29.78 -10.34
CA ALA A 178 -7.41 28.74 -10.13
C ALA A 178 -7.09 27.85 -8.92
N LEU A 179 -5.81 27.54 -8.68
CA LEU A 179 -5.33 26.85 -7.49
C LEU A 179 -5.47 27.70 -6.24
N GLU A 180 -5.22 29.01 -6.29
CA GLU A 180 -5.42 29.90 -5.14
C GLU A 180 -6.90 30.05 -4.76
N LEU A 181 -7.80 30.15 -5.75
CA LEU A 181 -9.25 30.11 -5.55
C LEU A 181 -9.68 28.76 -4.94
N SER A 182 -9.25 27.64 -5.54
CA SER A 182 -9.54 26.30 -5.02
C SER A 182 -9.01 26.11 -3.60
N ARG A 183 -7.85 26.69 -3.27
CA ARG A 183 -7.27 26.66 -1.93
C ARG A 183 -8.09 27.47 -0.92
N LYS A 184 -8.58 28.65 -1.30
CA LYS A 184 -9.49 29.45 -0.44
C LYS A 184 -10.83 28.75 -0.20
N ASP A 185 -11.37 28.07 -1.22
CA ASP A 185 -12.58 27.25 -1.08
C ASP A 185 -12.34 26.03 -0.19
N LEU A 186 -11.19 25.35 -0.34
CA LEU A 186 -10.77 24.24 0.53
C LEU A 186 -10.53 24.71 1.98
N ASP A 187 -9.94 25.88 2.21
CA ASP A 187 -9.78 26.45 3.55
C ASP A 187 -11.14 26.81 4.18
N CYS A 188 -12.10 27.32 3.38
CA CYS A 188 -13.47 27.57 3.84
C CYS A 188 -14.22 26.26 4.18
N GLN A 189 -14.08 25.22 3.35
CA GLN A 189 -14.65 23.90 3.61
C GLN A 189 -13.99 23.22 4.81
N SER A 190 -12.66 23.32 4.93
CA SER A 190 -11.88 22.86 6.09
C SER A 190 -12.34 23.51 7.38
N GLY A 191 -12.63 24.82 7.38
CA GLY A 191 -13.23 25.51 8.53
C GLY A 191 -14.58 24.93 8.95
N LYS A 192 -15.49 24.70 7.98
CA LYS A 192 -16.81 24.08 8.23
C LYS A 192 -16.68 22.65 8.77
N VAL A 193 -15.84 21.83 8.14
CA VAL A 193 -15.56 20.45 8.58
C VAL A 193 -14.93 20.45 9.98
N ALA A 194 -14.02 21.38 10.30
CA ALA A 194 -13.43 21.48 11.62
C ALA A 194 -14.46 21.83 12.70
N ASP A 195 -15.44 22.68 12.40
CA ASP A 195 -16.53 23.01 13.32
C ASP A 195 -17.57 21.88 13.46
N GLU A 196 -17.85 21.15 12.38
CA GLU A 196 -18.65 19.91 12.44
C GLU A 196 -17.94 18.80 13.23
N VAL A 197 -16.63 18.64 13.07
CA VAL A 197 -15.81 17.72 13.86
C VAL A 197 -15.81 18.09 15.34
N LYS A 198 -15.65 19.38 15.70
CA LYS A 198 -15.81 19.85 17.10
C LYS A 198 -17.21 19.54 17.66
N LYS A 199 -18.26 19.71 16.84
CA LYS A 199 -19.65 19.40 17.22
C LYS A 199 -19.84 17.89 17.44
N CYS A 200 -19.29 17.06 16.57
CA CYS A 200 -19.31 15.60 16.69
C CYS A 200 -18.50 15.11 17.89
N ASP A 201 -17.31 15.66 18.14
CA ASP A 201 -16.50 15.38 19.34
C ASP A 201 -17.24 15.79 20.63
N LEU A 202 -17.94 16.92 20.65
CA LEU A 202 -18.76 17.33 21.79
C LEU A 202 -19.97 16.39 22.01
N ILE A 203 -20.60 15.90 20.95
CA ILE A 203 -21.67 14.89 21.03
C ILE A 203 -21.11 13.56 21.53
N TRP A 204 -19.99 13.10 20.97
CA TRP A 204 -19.33 11.85 21.36
C TRP A 204 -18.85 11.89 22.81
N LYS A 205 -18.28 13.01 23.28
CA LYS A 205 -17.91 13.21 24.70
C LYS A 205 -19.12 13.20 25.64
N LYS A 206 -20.29 13.67 25.19
CA LYS A 206 -21.53 13.58 25.98
C LYS A 206 -22.04 12.13 26.04
N GLU A 207 -22.10 11.44 24.92
CA GLU A 207 -22.59 10.06 24.88
C GLU A 207 -21.62 9.08 25.54
N MET A 208 -20.31 9.31 25.43
CA MET A 208 -19.27 8.54 26.14
C MET A 208 -19.41 8.69 27.66
N LYS A 209 -19.68 9.91 28.18
CA LYS A 209 -20.01 10.10 29.60
C LYS A 209 -21.31 9.41 29.99
N ARG A 210 -22.32 9.42 29.13
CA ARG A 210 -23.61 8.73 29.36
C ARG A 210 -23.43 7.21 29.42
N LEU A 211 -22.61 6.65 28.52
CA LEU A 211 -22.24 5.23 28.50
C LEU A 211 -21.38 4.85 29.72
N GLN A 212 -20.45 5.71 30.14
CA GLN A 212 -19.68 5.50 31.38
C GLN A 212 -20.58 5.46 32.62
N LEU A 213 -21.56 6.37 32.74
CA LEU A 213 -22.55 6.35 33.82
C LEU A 213 -23.45 5.12 33.74
N SER A 214 -23.96 4.78 32.56
CA SER A 214 -24.76 3.57 32.35
C SER A 214 -23.97 2.30 32.69
N TYR A 215 -22.68 2.24 32.38
CA TYR A 215 -21.81 1.12 32.68
C TYR A 215 -21.53 1.00 34.19
N SER A 216 -21.30 2.13 34.89
CA SER A 216 -21.12 2.09 36.35
C SER A 216 -22.41 1.69 37.07
N GLU A 217 -23.58 2.17 36.64
CA GLU A 217 -24.87 1.69 37.13
C GLU A 217 -25.09 0.20 36.88
N LEU A 218 -24.71 -0.32 35.71
CA LEU A 218 -24.82 -1.74 35.39
C LEU A 218 -23.87 -2.60 36.24
N THR A 219 -22.66 -2.09 36.49
CA THR A 219 -21.64 -2.75 37.33
C THR A 219 -22.14 -2.86 38.78
N VAL A 220 -22.67 -1.77 39.35
CA VAL A 220 -23.27 -1.77 40.69
C VAL A 220 -24.46 -2.73 40.78
N LYS A 221 -25.34 -2.78 39.76
CA LYS A 221 -26.44 -3.75 39.70
C LYS A 221 -25.95 -5.20 39.62
N TYR A 222 -24.86 -5.46 38.88
CA TYR A 222 -24.24 -6.78 38.78
C TYR A 222 -23.61 -7.21 40.12
N GLU A 223 -22.83 -6.33 40.76
CA GLU A 223 -22.25 -6.57 42.09
C GLU A 223 -23.35 -6.84 43.14
N GLN A 224 -24.43 -6.06 43.11
CA GLN A 224 -25.59 -6.26 43.98
C GLN A 224 -26.28 -7.61 43.73
N ALA A 225 -26.45 -8.02 42.46
CA ALA A 225 -27.00 -9.33 42.12
C ALA A 225 -26.08 -10.48 42.53
N CYS A 226 -24.76 -10.33 42.39
CA CYS A 226 -23.78 -11.30 42.89
C CYS A 226 -23.84 -11.44 44.42
N LEU A 227 -23.94 -10.33 45.16
CA LEU A 227 -24.12 -10.35 46.62
C LEU A 227 -25.43 -11.03 47.03
N GLN A 228 -26.53 -10.78 46.32
CA GLN A 228 -27.82 -11.47 46.55
C GLN A 228 -27.71 -12.97 46.26
N ALA A 229 -27.11 -13.37 45.14
CA ALA A 229 -26.89 -14.77 44.79
C ALA A 229 -25.97 -15.48 45.81
N GLN A 230 -24.97 -14.79 46.36
CA GLN A 230 -24.11 -15.31 47.43
C GLN A 230 -24.88 -15.47 48.75
N GLN A 231 -25.74 -14.51 49.11
CA GLN A 231 -26.62 -14.62 50.29
C GLN A 231 -27.60 -15.79 50.15
N GLU A 232 -28.23 -15.95 48.99
CA GLU A 232 -29.06 -17.13 48.69
C GLU A 232 -28.27 -18.44 48.71
N GLY A 233 -27.04 -18.44 48.20
CA GLY A 233 -26.15 -19.59 48.23
C GLY A 233 -25.85 -20.04 49.67
N ASN A 234 -25.44 -19.10 50.51
CA ASN A 234 -25.17 -19.33 51.94
C ASN A 234 -26.42 -19.83 52.70
N LEU A 235 -27.61 -19.29 52.39
CA LEU A 235 -28.87 -19.76 52.97
C LEU A 235 -29.19 -21.19 52.54
N LYS A 236 -29.06 -21.50 51.24
CA LYS A 236 -29.26 -22.86 50.69
C LYS A 236 -28.23 -23.87 51.23
N GLU A 237 -27.01 -23.44 51.50
CA GLU A 237 -25.98 -24.26 52.15
C GLU A 237 -26.30 -24.51 53.62
N GLN A 238 -26.71 -23.47 54.37
CA GLN A 238 -27.18 -23.62 55.74
C GLN A 238 -28.41 -24.55 55.85
N GLU A 239 -29.35 -24.50 54.89
CA GLU A 239 -30.46 -25.44 54.81
C GLU A 239 -30.00 -26.87 54.50
N ARG A 240 -29.03 -27.05 53.58
CA ARG A 240 -28.44 -28.38 53.29
C ARG A 240 -27.72 -28.98 54.48
N ASP A 241 -27.00 -28.18 55.25
CA ASP A 241 -26.31 -28.65 56.45
C ASP A 241 -27.33 -29.02 57.54
N ARG A 242 -28.37 -28.21 57.78
CA ARG A 242 -29.49 -28.60 58.67
C ARG A 242 -30.18 -29.89 58.24
N VAL A 243 -30.37 -30.10 56.93
CA VAL A 243 -30.92 -31.36 56.40
C VAL A 243 -29.94 -32.52 56.59
N ARG A 244 -28.63 -32.30 56.45
CA ARG A 244 -27.59 -33.31 56.72
C ARG A 244 -27.57 -33.69 58.20
N ASP A 245 -27.62 -32.72 59.11
CA ASP A 245 -27.69 -32.94 60.56
C ASP A 245 -28.95 -33.73 60.94
N ALA A 246 -30.10 -33.37 60.38
CA ALA A 246 -31.35 -34.10 60.58
C ALA A 246 -31.29 -35.53 60.01
N GLN A 247 -30.65 -35.74 58.86
CA GLN A 247 -30.40 -37.07 58.30
C GLN A 247 -29.45 -37.90 59.17
N GLN A 248 -28.41 -37.29 59.75
CA GLN A 248 -27.51 -37.94 60.69
C GLN A 248 -28.26 -38.37 61.95
N GLN A 249 -29.06 -37.47 62.55
CA GLN A 249 -29.93 -37.79 63.69
C GLN A 249 -30.94 -38.90 63.38
N LEU A 250 -31.53 -38.92 62.18
CA LEU A 250 -32.40 -40.02 61.76
C LEU A 250 -31.62 -41.33 61.55
N SER A 251 -30.36 -41.28 61.12
CA SER A 251 -29.53 -42.49 60.97
C SER A 251 -29.08 -43.07 62.32
N THR A 252 -28.76 -42.23 63.30
CA THR A 252 -28.46 -42.69 64.67
C THR A 252 -29.70 -43.27 65.33
N LEU A 253 -30.86 -42.61 65.23
CA LEU A 253 -32.12 -43.12 65.79
C LEU A 253 -32.58 -44.44 65.14
N ARG A 254 -32.25 -44.66 63.85
CA ARG A 254 -32.48 -45.96 63.20
C ARG A 254 -31.54 -47.02 63.74
N LEU A 255 -30.25 -46.73 63.88
CA LEU A 255 -29.28 -47.68 64.43
C LEU A 255 -29.61 -48.04 65.89
N ASP A 256 -30.05 -47.06 66.70
CA ASP A 256 -30.56 -47.31 68.05
C ASP A 256 -31.82 -48.19 68.05
N LEU A 257 -32.74 -47.98 67.10
CA LEU A 257 -33.95 -48.80 66.94
C LEU A 257 -33.61 -50.23 66.50
N ASP A 258 -32.73 -50.39 65.51
CA ASP A 258 -32.28 -51.69 65.00
C ASP A 258 -31.51 -52.45 66.10
N GLN A 259 -30.67 -51.77 66.89
CA GLN A 259 -30.03 -52.35 68.07
C GLN A 259 -31.06 -52.77 69.12
N LYS A 260 -32.11 -51.97 69.37
CA LYS A 260 -33.18 -52.33 70.32
C LYS A 260 -34.07 -53.47 69.81
N GLN A 261 -34.22 -53.63 68.49
CA GLN A 261 -34.85 -54.80 67.88
C GLN A 261 -33.95 -56.04 68.04
N ALA A 262 -32.65 -55.93 67.78
CA ALA A 262 -31.70 -57.03 68.00
C ALA A 262 -31.62 -57.44 69.49
N ASP A 263 -31.62 -56.49 70.42
CA ASP A 263 -31.69 -56.76 71.87
C ASP A 263 -32.98 -57.51 72.23
N PHE A 264 -34.12 -57.15 71.60
CA PHE A 264 -35.41 -57.80 71.81
C PHE A 264 -35.47 -59.21 71.20
N GLU A 265 -34.95 -59.40 69.99
CA GLU A 265 -34.84 -60.71 69.35
C GLU A 265 -33.88 -61.63 70.10
N ALA A 266 -32.76 -61.10 70.62
CA ALA A 266 -31.85 -61.82 71.49
C ALA A 266 -32.55 -62.26 72.79
N ALA A 267 -33.27 -61.37 73.47
CA ALA A 267 -34.06 -61.72 74.65
C ALA A 267 -35.18 -62.73 74.33
N GLN A 268 -35.78 -62.67 73.14
CA GLN A 268 -36.77 -63.64 72.67
C GLN A 268 -36.13 -65.01 72.37
N HIS A 269 -34.93 -65.04 71.80
CA HIS A 269 -34.17 -66.26 71.60
C HIS A 269 -33.65 -66.86 72.92
N GLU A 270 -33.20 -66.05 73.87
CA GLU A 270 -32.87 -66.50 75.22
C GLU A 270 -34.10 -67.08 75.93
N LEU A 271 -35.27 -66.46 75.79
CA LEU A 271 -36.52 -67.00 76.32
C LEU A 271 -36.90 -68.34 75.66
N GLN A 272 -36.75 -68.45 74.33
CA GLN A 272 -36.98 -69.71 73.61
C GLN A 272 -35.94 -70.78 73.97
N ALA A 273 -34.68 -70.40 74.19
CA ALA A 273 -33.62 -71.30 74.63
C ALA A 273 -33.83 -71.74 76.09
N ALA A 274 -34.35 -70.87 76.97
CA ALA A 274 -34.77 -71.23 78.32
C ALA A 274 -35.97 -72.19 78.31
N GLN A 275 -36.93 -72.00 77.40
CA GLN A 275 -38.03 -72.94 77.18
C GLN A 275 -37.54 -74.27 76.60
N ALA A 276 -36.62 -74.25 75.63
CA ALA A 276 -36.05 -75.43 75.01
C ALA A 276 -35.14 -76.21 75.98
N THR A 277 -34.39 -75.53 76.85
CA THR A 277 -33.59 -76.16 77.91
C THR A 277 -34.47 -76.70 79.05
N LEU A 278 -35.62 -76.08 79.35
CA LEU A 278 -36.64 -76.71 80.19
C LEU A 278 -37.14 -78.04 79.59
N VAL A 279 -37.43 -78.08 78.29
CA VAL A 279 -37.80 -79.32 77.58
C VAL A 279 -36.63 -80.31 77.49
N GLN A 280 -35.40 -79.84 77.28
CA GLN A 280 -34.22 -80.71 77.25
C GLN A 280 -33.83 -81.20 78.64
N LEU A 281 -34.10 -80.49 79.73
CA LEU A 281 -33.93 -81.01 81.09
C LEU A 281 -35.02 -82.02 81.45
N GLN A 282 -36.24 -81.85 80.94
CA GLN A 282 -37.26 -82.90 80.95
C GLN A 282 -36.77 -84.16 80.20
N ASN A 283 -36.16 -84.01 79.02
CA ASN A 283 -35.75 -85.14 78.17
C ASN A 283 -34.40 -85.78 78.55
N ALA A 284 -33.37 -85.01 78.91
CA ALA A 284 -32.02 -85.50 79.24
C ALA A 284 -31.96 -86.19 80.62
N SER A 285 -33.02 -86.04 81.42
CA SER A 285 -33.29 -86.94 82.55
C SER A 285 -33.46 -88.41 82.12
N ALA A 286 -33.63 -88.69 80.82
CA ALA A 286 -33.79 -90.04 80.26
C ALA A 286 -32.55 -90.59 79.50
N GLU A 287 -31.54 -89.78 79.14
CA GLU A 287 -30.50 -90.19 78.16
C GLU A 287 -29.03 -90.24 78.66
N THR A 288 -28.74 -89.87 79.92
CA THR A 288 -27.37 -89.76 80.47
C THR A 288 -26.69 -91.12 80.80
N ALA A 289 -26.80 -92.11 79.91
CA ALA A 289 -26.45 -93.51 80.18
C ALA A 289 -25.41 -94.18 79.24
N SER A 290 -24.80 -93.47 78.27
CA SER A 290 -24.20 -94.14 77.08
C SER A 290 -22.66 -94.09 76.85
N ALA A 291 -22.04 -92.99 76.35
CA ALA A 291 -20.75 -93.14 75.63
C ALA A 291 -19.75 -91.95 75.67
N GLY A 292 -18.44 -92.28 75.70
CA GLY A 292 -17.33 -91.34 75.45
C GLY A 292 -15.95 -92.01 75.39
N ALA A 293 -15.47 -92.39 74.19
CA ALA A 293 -14.29 -93.29 74.07
C ALA A 293 -13.40 -93.20 72.80
N ALA A 294 -13.60 -92.27 71.85
CA ALA A 294 -13.09 -92.45 70.46
C ALA A 294 -11.92 -91.54 69.98
N GLU A 295 -11.47 -90.54 70.74
CA GLU A 295 -10.80 -89.37 70.14
C GLU A 295 -9.25 -89.41 70.04
N LEU A 296 -8.60 -90.49 70.49
CA LEU A 296 -7.14 -90.53 70.70
C LEU A 296 -6.28 -90.89 69.48
N GLU A 297 -6.87 -91.35 68.36
CA GLU A 297 -6.13 -92.09 67.32
C GLU A 297 -5.52 -91.20 66.20
N ARG A 298 -5.94 -89.93 66.09
CA ARG A 298 -5.64 -89.10 64.90
C ARG A 298 -4.30 -88.34 64.90
N LEU A 299 -3.59 -88.30 66.03
CA LEU A 299 -2.49 -87.35 66.25
C LEU A 299 -1.08 -87.83 65.81
N LEU A 300 -0.95 -89.07 65.32
CA LEU A 300 0.36 -89.74 65.19
C LEU A 300 1.01 -89.66 63.78
N GLN A 301 0.23 -89.42 62.72
CA GLN A 301 0.75 -89.54 61.34
C GLN A 301 1.47 -88.28 60.80
N GLN A 302 1.23 -87.09 61.36
CA GLN A 302 1.64 -85.82 60.74
C GLN A 302 3.13 -85.43 60.95
N LYS A 303 3.91 -86.21 61.72
CA LYS A 303 5.25 -85.80 62.19
C LYS A 303 6.46 -86.46 61.54
N MET A 304 6.29 -87.33 60.54
CA MET A 304 7.40 -88.11 59.96
C MET A 304 8.06 -87.54 58.69
N GLU A 305 7.52 -86.49 58.04
CA GLU A 305 8.01 -86.03 56.72
C GLU A 305 8.98 -84.84 56.73
N GLU A 306 9.15 -84.13 57.86
CA GLU A 306 9.88 -82.84 57.91
C GLU A 306 11.44 -82.98 57.98
N CYS A 307 12.01 -84.19 58.08
CA CYS A 307 13.43 -84.38 58.43
C CYS A 307 14.43 -84.63 57.27
N SER A 308 14.06 -84.49 55.99
CA SER A 308 14.88 -85.02 54.87
C SER A 308 15.63 -84.03 53.95
N LYS A 309 15.54 -82.70 54.14
CA LYS A 309 16.00 -81.72 53.11
C LYS A 309 16.84 -80.51 53.54
N LEU A 310 17.51 -80.52 54.69
CA LEU A 310 18.43 -79.42 55.11
C LEU A 310 19.83 -79.94 55.51
N ALA A 311 20.68 -80.28 54.52
CA ALA A 311 22.01 -80.87 54.80
C ALA A 311 23.10 -80.72 53.71
N ALA A 312 23.08 -79.69 52.83
CA ALA A 312 24.07 -79.60 51.74
C ALA A 312 24.43 -78.17 51.27
N GLU A 313 24.61 -77.22 52.19
CA GLU A 313 24.90 -75.81 51.85
C GLU A 313 26.14 -75.29 52.61
N ASN A 314 27.35 -75.73 52.20
CA ASN A 314 28.60 -75.16 52.73
C ASN A 314 29.87 -75.44 51.87
N GLY A 315 30.02 -74.77 50.73
CA GLY A 315 31.32 -74.77 50.01
C GLY A 315 31.27 -74.42 48.52
N ARG A 316 31.54 -73.15 48.17
CA ARG A 316 32.08 -72.73 46.86
C ARG A 316 32.62 -71.29 46.80
N LEU A 317 33.47 -70.92 47.76
CA LEU A 317 34.30 -69.70 47.72
C LEU A 317 35.76 -70.01 48.10
N GLN A 318 36.35 -71.05 47.47
CA GLN A 318 37.70 -71.51 47.83
C GLN A 318 38.44 -72.25 46.69
N ASP A 319 38.34 -71.81 45.42
CA ASP A 319 39.05 -72.55 44.35
C ASP A 319 39.42 -71.78 43.05
N GLU A 320 39.87 -70.52 43.16
CA GLU A 320 40.48 -69.82 42.00
C GLU A 320 41.70 -68.93 42.35
N SER A 321 42.22 -69.03 43.57
CA SER A 321 43.42 -68.29 44.01
C SER A 321 44.73 -69.09 43.87
N GLN A 322 44.70 -70.27 43.23
CA GLN A 322 45.76 -71.28 43.38
C GLN A 322 46.19 -71.97 42.08
N LYS A 323 46.45 -71.21 41.00
CA LYS A 323 47.12 -71.79 39.81
C LYS A 323 48.23 -70.98 39.12
N LEU A 324 48.62 -69.80 39.64
CA LEU A 324 49.82 -69.08 39.17
C LEU A 324 50.67 -68.47 40.33
N ARG A 325 50.84 -69.21 41.43
CA ARG A 325 51.86 -68.93 42.48
C ARG A 325 52.52 -70.19 43.04
N SER A 326 53.28 -70.87 42.20
CA SER A 326 54.36 -71.80 42.57
C SER A 326 55.30 -71.85 41.37
N GLN A 327 56.58 -71.49 41.42
CA GLN A 327 57.60 -71.51 42.49
C GLN A 327 58.41 -70.18 42.38
N ILE A 328 58.82 -69.38 43.39
CA ILE A 328 59.36 -69.59 44.75
C ILE A 328 60.60 -70.48 44.76
N HIS A 329 61.81 -70.13 45.24
CA HIS A 329 62.47 -68.89 45.69
C HIS A 329 63.94 -69.30 46.00
N GLY A 330 64.95 -68.42 45.88
CA GLY A 330 66.33 -68.82 46.26
C GLY A 330 67.44 -67.82 45.90
N LEU A 331 67.97 -67.15 46.92
CA LEU A 331 69.07 -66.18 46.86
C LEU A 331 70.45 -66.86 46.65
N SER A 332 71.43 -66.15 46.06
CA SER A 332 72.83 -66.18 46.56
C SER A 332 73.66 -65.00 46.02
N LEU A 333 74.80 -64.72 46.65
CA LEU A 333 75.59 -63.49 46.56
C LEU A 333 77.08 -63.81 46.27
N GLU A 334 77.79 -62.83 45.69
CA GLU A 334 79.24 -62.54 45.89
C GLU A 334 80.36 -63.20 45.01
N LYS A 335 81.28 -62.35 44.45
CA LYS A 335 82.78 -62.40 44.59
C LYS A 335 83.72 -62.22 43.34
N GLN A 336 84.13 -60.96 43.08
CA GLN A 336 85.54 -60.41 42.98
C GLN A 336 86.53 -60.54 41.74
N ARG A 337 87.23 -59.40 41.43
CA ARG A 337 88.52 -59.11 40.66
C ARG A 337 88.54 -59.15 39.11
N LEU A 338 89.56 -58.68 38.31
CA LEU A 338 91.02 -58.31 38.46
C LEU A 338 91.44 -57.01 37.66
N GLU A 339 92.75 -56.65 37.49
CA GLU A 339 93.23 -55.30 37.01
C GLU A 339 94.52 -55.21 36.08
N ALA A 340 94.61 -54.13 35.23
CA ALA A 340 95.79 -53.27 34.82
C ALA A 340 96.98 -53.68 33.84
N GLY A 341 97.65 -52.65 33.23
CA GLY A 341 98.98 -52.65 32.53
C GLY A 341 98.98 -52.22 31.02
N SER A 342 100.05 -51.78 30.30
CA SER A 342 101.41 -51.18 30.59
C SER A 342 102.11 -50.58 29.30
N GLU A 343 103.38 -50.11 29.35
CA GLU A 343 104.18 -49.33 28.34
C GLU A 343 105.67 -49.81 28.19
N ALA A 344 106.49 -49.28 27.22
CA ALA A 344 107.88 -48.72 27.40
C ALA A 344 108.88 -48.68 26.16
N HIS A 345 109.58 -47.53 25.99
CA HIS A 345 110.96 -47.19 25.49
C HIS A 345 111.65 -47.86 24.25
N LEU A 346 112.45 -47.25 23.34
CA LEU A 346 113.46 -46.13 23.34
C LEU A 346 114.89 -46.55 23.79
N ALA A 347 116.02 -46.14 23.18
CA ALA A 347 116.35 -45.29 22.00
C ALA A 347 117.81 -45.56 21.47
N GLU A 348 118.47 -44.55 20.85
CA GLU A 348 119.93 -44.32 20.65
C GLU A 348 120.65 -44.61 19.29
N VAL A 349 121.89 -44.08 19.15
CA VAL A 349 122.51 -43.54 17.90
C VAL A 349 124.08 -43.67 17.86
N GLY A 350 124.76 -43.44 16.70
CA GLY A 350 126.14 -42.86 16.75
C GLY A 350 127.28 -43.16 15.73
N THR A 351 127.14 -43.08 14.39
CA THR A 351 128.32 -42.87 13.48
C THR A 351 127.97 -41.97 12.28
N ALA A 352 128.54 -40.76 12.19
CA ALA A 352 128.18 -39.80 11.16
C ALA A 352 129.38 -39.03 10.56
N SER A 353 129.76 -39.35 9.31
CA SER A 353 130.51 -38.43 8.42
C SER A 353 130.48 -38.92 6.97
N ALA A 354 130.92 -40.15 6.68
CA ALA A 354 130.70 -40.79 5.38
C ALA A 354 129.20 -41.08 5.15
N ASP A 355 128.50 -41.41 6.24
CA ASP A 355 127.04 -41.45 6.26
C ASP A 355 126.41 -40.05 6.18
N ALA A 356 127.12 -38.93 6.37
CA ALA A 356 126.52 -37.59 6.24
C ALA A 356 126.16 -37.24 4.79
N ASP A 357 126.98 -37.63 3.80
CA ASP A 357 126.67 -37.36 2.39
C ASP A 357 125.81 -38.47 1.76
N ARG A 358 125.93 -39.72 2.24
CA ARG A 358 124.93 -40.77 1.93
C ARG A 358 123.57 -40.42 2.51
N THR A 359 123.50 -39.94 3.75
CA THR A 359 122.25 -39.43 4.34
C THR A 359 121.81 -38.15 3.69
N LYS A 360 122.66 -37.23 3.18
CA LYS A 360 122.16 -36.13 2.33
C LYS A 360 121.56 -36.61 1.02
N GLN A 361 122.15 -37.61 0.35
CA GLN A 361 121.56 -38.18 -0.87
C GLN A 361 120.28 -38.97 -0.57
N GLN A 362 120.25 -39.74 0.51
CA GLN A 362 119.05 -40.42 1.01
C GLN A 362 118.01 -39.41 1.51
N LEU A 363 118.39 -38.29 2.13
CA LEU A 363 117.52 -37.20 2.58
C LEU A 363 116.96 -36.43 1.39
N ASN A 364 117.73 -36.22 0.32
CA ASN A 364 117.21 -35.62 -0.92
C ASN A 364 116.28 -36.59 -1.65
N ARG A 365 116.55 -37.90 -1.64
CA ARG A 365 115.64 -38.93 -2.15
C ARG A 365 114.38 -39.04 -1.29
N LEU A 366 114.50 -39.09 0.02
CA LEU A 366 113.40 -39.09 0.99
C LEU A 366 112.60 -37.80 0.93
N LYS A 367 113.24 -36.63 0.75
CA LYS A 367 112.55 -35.36 0.54
C LYS A 367 111.80 -35.36 -0.79
N LYS A 368 112.39 -35.88 -1.88
CA LYS A 368 111.66 -36.04 -3.15
C LYS A 368 110.52 -37.05 -3.04
N GLN A 369 110.72 -38.17 -2.33
CA GLN A 369 109.70 -39.19 -2.08
C GLN A 369 108.60 -38.69 -1.14
N MET A 370 108.94 -37.85 -0.16
CA MET A 370 108.01 -37.22 0.77
C MET A 370 107.20 -36.12 0.07
N MET A 371 107.84 -35.30 -0.78
CA MET A 371 107.14 -34.37 -1.68
C MET A 371 106.20 -35.13 -2.62
N GLN A 372 106.67 -36.20 -3.27
CA GLN A 372 105.81 -37.03 -4.13
C GLN A 372 104.67 -37.68 -3.33
N MET A 373 104.94 -38.26 -2.16
CA MET A 373 103.89 -38.81 -1.30
C MET A 373 102.91 -37.75 -0.81
N GLN A 374 103.37 -36.52 -0.58
CA GLN A 374 102.53 -35.40 -0.19
C GLN A 374 101.68 -34.94 -1.38
N GLU A 375 102.26 -34.77 -2.58
CA GLU A 375 101.53 -34.48 -3.82
C GLU A 375 100.51 -35.58 -4.17
N ASP A 376 100.87 -36.85 -3.99
CA ASP A 376 99.99 -38.01 -4.19
C ASP A 376 98.87 -38.04 -3.13
N GLN A 377 99.16 -37.69 -1.86
CA GLN A 377 98.16 -37.59 -0.78
C GLN A 377 97.23 -36.39 -0.98
N GLU A 378 97.76 -35.22 -1.34
CA GLU A 378 96.99 -34.02 -1.67
C GLU A 378 96.11 -34.26 -2.90
N SER A 379 96.61 -34.97 -3.91
CA SER A 379 95.81 -35.41 -5.07
C SER A 379 94.70 -36.39 -4.69
N GLN A 380 94.98 -37.35 -3.80
CA GLN A 380 93.97 -38.29 -3.28
C GLN A 380 92.92 -37.58 -2.41
N LEU A 381 93.32 -36.61 -1.59
CA LEU A 381 92.42 -35.79 -0.79
C LEU A 381 91.58 -34.87 -1.67
N SER A 382 92.17 -34.21 -2.68
CA SER A 382 91.44 -33.41 -3.66
C SER A 382 90.41 -34.26 -4.40
N TRP A 383 90.77 -35.46 -4.86
CA TRP A 383 89.83 -36.36 -5.53
C TRP A 383 88.68 -36.82 -4.63
N ARG A 384 88.97 -37.10 -3.33
CA ARG A 384 87.93 -37.43 -2.35
C ARG A 384 87.00 -36.26 -2.06
N VAL A 385 87.54 -35.06 -1.84
CA VAL A 385 86.76 -33.84 -1.61
C VAL A 385 85.92 -33.50 -2.84
N ASP A 386 86.47 -33.59 -4.05
CA ASP A 386 85.71 -33.40 -5.29
C ASP A 386 84.59 -34.44 -5.48
N ALA A 387 84.81 -35.68 -5.05
CA ALA A 387 83.79 -36.73 -5.07
C ALA A 387 82.69 -36.49 -4.02
N GLU A 388 83.05 -36.13 -2.79
CA GLU A 388 82.11 -35.78 -1.71
C GLU A 388 81.29 -34.53 -2.06
N VAL A 389 81.91 -33.49 -2.61
CA VAL A 389 81.23 -32.28 -3.08
C VAL A 389 80.28 -32.59 -4.24
N LYS A 390 80.66 -33.47 -5.18
CA LYS A 390 79.75 -33.91 -6.26
C LYS A 390 78.55 -34.69 -5.71
N LEU A 391 78.77 -35.64 -4.81
CA LEU A 391 77.69 -36.40 -4.18
C LEU A 391 76.75 -35.49 -3.38
N ALA A 392 77.29 -34.54 -2.60
CA ALA A 392 76.50 -33.56 -1.87
C ALA A 392 75.69 -32.63 -2.81
N LEU A 393 76.26 -32.22 -3.95
CA LEU A 393 75.55 -31.45 -4.97
C LEU A 393 74.46 -32.25 -5.68
N GLU A 394 74.67 -33.55 -5.94
CA GLU A 394 73.64 -34.43 -6.50
C GLU A 394 72.52 -34.70 -5.51
N GLU A 395 72.85 -34.90 -4.23
CA GLU A 395 71.86 -35.03 -3.16
C GLU A 395 71.06 -33.73 -2.96
N HIS A 396 71.71 -32.57 -2.93
CA HIS A 396 71.04 -31.27 -2.86
C HIS A 396 70.07 -31.07 -4.04
N LYS A 397 70.53 -31.31 -5.28
CA LYS A 397 69.67 -31.24 -6.48
C LYS A 397 68.48 -32.20 -6.41
N LYS A 398 68.67 -33.39 -5.83
CA LYS A 398 67.59 -34.38 -5.64
C LYS A 398 66.60 -33.93 -4.56
N GLN A 399 67.07 -33.29 -3.49
CA GLN A 399 66.23 -32.68 -2.47
C GLN A 399 65.44 -31.49 -3.03
N GLU A 400 66.10 -30.58 -3.76
CA GLU A 400 65.46 -29.46 -4.49
C GLU A 400 64.40 -29.98 -5.47
N ALA A 401 64.73 -30.96 -6.31
CA ALA A 401 63.77 -31.56 -7.24
C ALA A 401 62.56 -32.20 -6.51
N SER A 402 62.79 -32.82 -5.34
CA SER A 402 61.70 -33.35 -4.50
C SER A 402 60.83 -32.25 -3.90
N VAL A 403 61.41 -31.14 -3.46
CA VAL A 403 60.67 -29.97 -2.94
C VAL A 403 59.89 -29.30 -4.06
N VAL A 404 60.49 -29.06 -5.22
CA VAL A 404 59.81 -28.52 -6.41
C VAL A 404 58.66 -29.43 -6.85
N ALA A 405 58.86 -30.76 -6.86
CA ALA A 405 57.79 -31.70 -7.16
C ALA A 405 56.62 -31.60 -6.15
N LYS A 406 56.90 -31.54 -4.85
CA LYS A 406 55.87 -31.36 -3.80
C LYS A 406 55.12 -30.04 -3.96
N LEU A 407 55.83 -28.92 -4.08
CA LEU A 407 55.24 -27.59 -4.26
C LEU A 407 54.44 -27.49 -5.55
N SER A 408 54.90 -28.12 -6.65
CA SER A 408 54.14 -28.16 -7.90
C SER A 408 52.82 -28.93 -7.76
N LYS A 409 52.84 -30.04 -6.99
CA LYS A 409 51.63 -30.81 -6.68
C LYS A 409 50.68 -30.01 -5.78
N GLU A 410 51.18 -29.42 -4.71
CA GLU A 410 50.40 -28.57 -3.80
C GLU A 410 49.78 -27.39 -4.56
N LEU A 411 50.51 -26.78 -5.50
CA LEU A 411 50.00 -25.75 -6.38
C LEU A 411 48.85 -26.25 -7.28
N THR A 412 48.98 -27.43 -7.89
CA THR A 412 47.89 -28.02 -8.70
C THR A 412 46.68 -28.42 -7.85
N ASP A 413 46.91 -28.95 -6.64
CA ASP A 413 45.85 -29.32 -5.71
C ASP A 413 45.08 -28.05 -5.28
N VAL A 414 45.77 -26.96 -4.93
CA VAL A 414 45.18 -25.64 -4.62
C VAL A 414 44.46 -25.01 -5.82
N GLN A 415 45.01 -25.12 -7.04
CA GLN A 415 44.35 -24.64 -8.25
C GLN A 415 43.02 -25.38 -8.49
N SER A 416 43.01 -26.71 -8.38
CA SER A 416 41.78 -27.50 -8.53
C SER A 416 40.74 -27.19 -7.44
N ALA A 417 41.19 -26.98 -6.19
CA ALA A 417 40.31 -26.57 -5.09
C ALA A 417 39.72 -25.17 -5.32
N LEU A 418 40.50 -24.24 -5.89
CA LEU A 418 40.04 -22.91 -6.26
C LEU A 418 39.00 -22.96 -7.39
N GLU A 419 39.19 -23.79 -8.42
CA GLU A 419 38.21 -24.00 -9.49
C GLU A 419 36.88 -24.57 -8.96
N VAL A 420 36.95 -25.54 -8.04
CA VAL A 420 35.77 -26.08 -7.34
C VAL A 420 35.09 -25.00 -6.48
N ALA A 421 35.86 -24.17 -5.77
CA ALA A 421 35.30 -23.06 -4.99
C ALA A 421 34.63 -21.99 -5.87
N VAL A 422 35.23 -21.63 -7.02
CA VAL A 422 34.69 -20.65 -7.97
C VAL A 422 33.43 -21.18 -8.66
N THR A 423 33.41 -22.44 -9.08
CA THR A 423 32.21 -23.06 -9.68
C THR A 423 31.07 -23.16 -8.66
N ARG A 424 31.37 -23.47 -7.39
CA ARG A 424 30.39 -23.45 -6.30
C ARG A 424 29.90 -22.03 -5.96
N SER A 425 30.76 -21.01 -5.99
CA SER A 425 30.33 -19.60 -5.83
C SER A 425 29.32 -19.21 -6.91
N LYS A 426 29.62 -19.53 -8.17
CA LYS A 426 28.73 -19.28 -9.31
C LYS A 426 27.39 -20.03 -9.22
N GLN A 427 27.34 -21.20 -8.57
CA GLN A 427 26.09 -21.90 -8.27
C GLN A 427 25.29 -21.15 -7.21
N TRP A 428 25.91 -20.80 -6.08
CA TRP A 428 25.26 -20.00 -5.03
C TRP A 428 24.80 -18.63 -5.52
N GLU A 429 25.52 -17.97 -6.43
CA GLU A 429 25.11 -16.71 -7.04
C GLU A 429 23.84 -16.87 -7.90
N LYS A 430 23.72 -17.97 -8.66
CA LYS A 430 22.52 -18.30 -9.43
C LYS A 430 21.33 -18.60 -8.52
N GLU A 431 21.50 -19.48 -7.54
CA GLU A 431 20.46 -19.81 -6.56
C GLU A 431 19.99 -18.55 -5.82
N ASN A 432 20.91 -17.67 -5.39
CA ASN A 432 20.56 -16.39 -4.79
C ASN A 432 19.83 -15.43 -5.75
N SER A 433 20.07 -15.49 -7.06
CA SER A 433 19.28 -14.74 -8.04
C SER A 433 17.87 -15.32 -8.13
N GLU A 434 17.73 -16.63 -8.30
CA GLU A 434 16.45 -17.33 -8.40
C GLU A 434 15.57 -17.10 -7.15
N TRP A 435 16.15 -17.13 -5.94
CA TRP A 435 15.45 -16.80 -4.70
C TRP A 435 15.01 -15.34 -4.61
N ARG A 436 15.82 -14.38 -5.11
CA ARG A 436 15.43 -12.97 -5.19
C ARG A 436 14.29 -12.78 -6.19
N ASP A 437 14.39 -13.36 -7.37
CA ASP A 437 13.37 -13.27 -8.41
C ASP A 437 12.04 -13.85 -7.91
N ALA A 438 12.08 -15.03 -7.27
CA ALA A 438 10.93 -15.64 -6.62
C ALA A 438 10.33 -14.77 -5.50
N SER A 439 11.17 -14.12 -4.68
CA SER A 439 10.72 -13.17 -3.66
C SER A 439 9.99 -11.98 -4.31
N THR A 440 10.59 -11.33 -5.32
CA THR A 440 9.94 -10.19 -5.99
C THR A 440 8.65 -10.58 -6.71
N GLN A 441 8.52 -11.82 -7.16
CA GLN A 441 7.25 -12.34 -7.68
C GLN A 441 6.21 -12.45 -6.56
N LYS A 442 6.58 -12.96 -5.38
CA LYS A 442 5.67 -13.01 -4.22
C LYS A 442 5.29 -11.63 -3.70
N ASP A 443 6.20 -10.66 -3.72
CA ASP A 443 5.88 -9.27 -3.37
C ASP A 443 4.84 -8.66 -4.34
N LYS A 444 4.95 -8.96 -5.64
CA LYS A 444 3.94 -8.59 -6.65
C LYS A 444 2.59 -9.29 -6.42
N GLU A 445 2.60 -10.58 -6.11
CA GLU A 445 1.38 -11.32 -5.76
C GLU A 445 0.69 -10.72 -4.51
N ILE A 446 1.45 -10.42 -3.45
CA ILE A 446 0.95 -9.80 -2.22
C ILE A 446 0.40 -8.39 -2.49
N SER A 447 1.07 -7.60 -3.33
CA SER A 447 0.60 -6.28 -3.75
C SER A 447 -0.73 -6.38 -4.51
N ASN A 448 -0.83 -7.30 -5.48
CA ASN A 448 -2.06 -7.53 -6.25
C ASN A 448 -3.23 -7.98 -5.34
N LEU A 449 -2.95 -8.86 -4.37
CA LEU A 449 -3.95 -9.29 -3.39
C LEU A 449 -4.39 -8.14 -2.46
N HIS A 450 -3.49 -7.24 -2.06
CA HIS A 450 -3.87 -6.04 -1.32
C HIS A 450 -4.79 -5.11 -2.13
N THR A 451 -4.48 -4.88 -3.41
CA THR A 451 -5.34 -4.09 -4.30
C THR A 451 -6.73 -4.74 -4.45
N ALA A 452 -6.78 -6.04 -4.73
CA ALA A 452 -8.05 -6.77 -4.87
C ALA A 452 -8.88 -6.79 -3.58
N LEU A 453 -8.24 -6.90 -2.40
CA LEU A 453 -8.91 -6.77 -1.11
C LEU A 453 -9.45 -5.34 -0.89
N GLY A 454 -8.69 -4.31 -1.26
CA GLY A 454 -9.15 -2.91 -1.19
C GLY A 454 -10.35 -2.62 -2.11
N GLU A 455 -10.35 -3.18 -3.32
CA GLU A 455 -11.51 -3.09 -4.23
C GLU A 455 -12.74 -3.82 -3.66
N LEU A 456 -12.56 -5.00 -3.06
CA LEU A 456 -13.65 -5.75 -2.43
C LEU A 456 -14.21 -5.04 -1.19
N THR A 457 -13.39 -4.40 -0.36
CA THR A 457 -13.89 -3.61 0.78
C THR A 457 -14.68 -2.39 0.30
N TYR A 458 -14.17 -1.67 -0.71
CA TYR A 458 -14.90 -0.54 -1.33
C TYR A 458 -16.25 -0.98 -1.93
N GLN A 459 -16.29 -2.10 -2.65
CA GLN A 459 -17.53 -2.65 -3.20
C GLN A 459 -18.52 -3.08 -2.09
N SER A 460 -18.02 -3.66 -0.99
CA SER A 460 -18.86 -4.02 0.17
C SER A 460 -19.45 -2.78 0.86
N GLU A 461 -18.65 -1.73 1.08
CA GLU A 461 -19.13 -0.47 1.66
C GLU A 461 -20.15 0.23 0.76
N ALA A 462 -19.92 0.24 -0.56
CA ALA A 462 -20.88 0.76 -1.53
C ALA A 462 -22.21 -0.03 -1.50
N ALA A 463 -22.14 -1.36 -1.45
CA ALA A 463 -23.32 -2.22 -1.35
C ALA A 463 -24.10 -2.00 -0.04
N ASP A 464 -23.42 -1.82 1.09
CA ASP A 464 -24.07 -1.53 2.37
C ASP A 464 -24.66 -0.11 2.42
N ASN A 465 -24.03 0.87 1.79
CA ASN A 465 -24.63 2.21 1.62
C ASN A 465 -25.91 2.15 0.77
N LEU A 466 -25.92 1.39 -0.32
CA LEU A 466 -27.13 1.16 -1.13
C LEU A 466 -28.21 0.42 -0.34
N ARG A 467 -27.87 -0.58 0.48
CA ARG A 467 -28.81 -1.28 1.38
C ARG A 467 -29.41 -0.34 2.42
N ARG A 468 -28.60 0.56 3.02
CA ARG A 468 -29.09 1.59 3.97
C ARG A 468 -30.07 2.54 3.30
N SER A 469 -29.73 3.07 2.12
CA SER A 469 -30.61 3.95 1.34
C SER A 469 -31.91 3.27 0.92
N LEU A 470 -31.85 2.00 0.46
CA LEU A 470 -33.04 1.21 0.14
C LEU A 470 -33.95 1.01 1.36
N ASN A 471 -33.38 0.75 2.53
CA ASN A 471 -34.16 0.57 3.76
C ASN A 471 -34.77 1.90 4.27
N GLN A 472 -34.07 3.02 4.10
CA GLN A 472 -34.63 4.37 4.36
C GLN A 472 -35.82 4.65 3.45
N SER A 473 -35.65 4.47 2.13
CA SER A 473 -36.75 4.68 1.16
C SER A 473 -37.94 3.75 1.40
N LYS A 474 -37.71 2.50 1.82
CA LYS A 474 -38.80 1.60 2.26
C LYS A 474 -39.55 2.15 3.48
N ALA A 475 -38.84 2.62 4.50
CA ALA A 475 -39.46 3.21 5.69
C ALA A 475 -40.25 4.49 5.36
N GLU A 476 -39.76 5.33 4.45
CA GLU A 476 -40.49 6.48 3.92
C GLU A 476 -41.76 6.07 3.18
N VAL A 477 -41.68 5.07 2.29
CA VAL A 477 -42.86 4.53 1.57
C VAL A 477 -43.90 3.96 2.53
N ASP A 478 -43.48 3.24 3.58
CA ASP A 478 -44.41 2.67 4.55
C ASP A 478 -45.01 3.75 5.49
N SER A 479 -44.26 4.82 5.81
CA SER A 479 -44.80 6.02 6.49
C SER A 479 -45.86 6.72 5.64
N LEU A 480 -45.56 6.99 4.36
CA LEU A 480 -46.50 7.62 3.43
C LEU A 480 -47.74 6.76 3.17
N ARG A 481 -47.61 5.42 3.19
CA ARG A 481 -48.76 4.50 3.14
C ARG A 481 -49.65 4.61 4.37
N LEU A 482 -49.05 4.72 5.56
CA LEU A 482 -49.80 4.90 6.81
C LEU A 482 -50.52 6.25 6.83
N GLU A 483 -49.85 7.32 6.42
CA GLU A 483 -50.44 8.66 6.27
C GLU A 483 -51.61 8.64 5.26
N LEU A 484 -51.46 7.97 4.11
CA LEU A 484 -52.51 7.81 3.12
C LEU A 484 -53.72 7.04 3.68
N GLN A 485 -53.50 5.96 4.43
CA GLN A 485 -54.57 5.20 5.08
C GLN A 485 -55.32 6.04 6.13
N ASN A 486 -54.59 6.81 6.94
CA ASN A 486 -55.17 7.72 7.92
C ASN A 486 -56.00 8.84 7.26
N ALA A 487 -55.49 9.43 6.16
CA ALA A 487 -56.21 10.42 5.38
C ALA A 487 -57.48 9.84 4.73
N GLN A 488 -57.42 8.61 4.20
CA GLN A 488 -58.58 7.90 3.65
C GLN A 488 -59.64 7.61 4.73
N ALA A 489 -59.24 7.17 5.92
CA ALA A 489 -60.13 6.95 7.05
C ALA A 489 -60.83 8.26 7.48
N SER A 490 -60.06 9.34 7.66
CA SER A 490 -60.59 10.66 8.00
C SER A 490 -61.56 11.20 6.93
N MET A 491 -61.23 11.03 5.65
CA MET A 491 -62.12 11.40 4.54
C MET A 491 -63.44 10.60 4.59
N HIS A 492 -63.38 9.30 4.88
CA HIS A 492 -64.58 8.47 4.98
C HIS A 492 -65.45 8.87 6.18
N GLU A 493 -64.84 9.18 7.33
CA GLU A 493 -65.55 9.69 8.51
C GLU A 493 -66.22 11.02 8.20
N ALA A 494 -65.50 11.98 7.63
CA ALA A 494 -66.03 13.28 7.21
C ALA A 494 -67.18 13.13 6.19
N GLN A 495 -67.07 12.20 5.23
CA GLN A 495 -68.15 11.91 4.28
C GLN A 495 -69.38 11.31 4.97
N SER A 496 -69.19 10.45 5.97
CA SER A 496 -70.31 9.87 6.75
C SER A 496 -71.02 10.91 7.60
N SER A 497 -70.26 11.79 8.27
CA SER A 497 -70.76 12.93 9.05
C SER A 497 -71.52 13.92 8.18
N ARG A 498 -70.98 14.26 7.00
CA ARG A 498 -71.65 15.08 6.00
C ARG A 498 -72.99 14.48 5.58
N ARG A 499 -73.04 13.18 5.23
CA ARG A 499 -74.30 12.50 4.86
C ARG A 499 -75.31 12.50 6.01
N ALA A 500 -74.87 12.33 7.25
CA ALA A 500 -75.73 12.42 8.43
C ALA A 500 -76.31 13.83 8.61
N ALA A 501 -75.50 14.87 8.42
CA ALA A 501 -75.94 16.27 8.47
C ALA A 501 -76.90 16.63 7.33
N GLU A 502 -76.63 16.18 6.10
CA GLU A 502 -77.51 16.32 4.94
C GLU A 502 -78.88 15.66 5.21
N ASN A 503 -78.89 14.40 5.69
CA ASN A 503 -80.12 13.70 6.08
C ASN A 503 -80.89 14.40 7.21
N ALA A 504 -80.19 14.96 8.20
CA ALA A 504 -80.81 15.70 9.30
C ALA A 504 -81.45 17.02 8.83
N ALA A 505 -80.77 17.75 7.94
CA ALA A 505 -81.30 18.96 7.31
C ALA A 505 -82.55 18.66 6.46
N ASP A 506 -82.50 17.59 5.67
CA ASP A 506 -83.63 17.08 4.88
C ASP A 506 -84.87 16.77 5.74
N MET A 507 -84.65 16.13 6.89
CA MET A 507 -85.72 15.81 7.85
C MET A 507 -86.26 17.06 8.55
N ALA A 508 -85.39 18.01 8.92
CA ALA A 508 -85.78 19.30 9.46
C ALA A 508 -86.62 20.11 8.47
N GLN A 509 -86.22 20.18 7.20
CA GLN A 509 -86.97 20.86 6.13
C GLN A 509 -88.35 20.22 5.92
N LYS A 510 -88.43 18.88 5.85
CA LYS A 510 -89.72 18.15 5.77
C LYS A 510 -90.61 18.41 6.99
N SER A 511 -90.04 18.59 8.18
CA SER A 511 -90.80 18.93 9.39
C SER A 511 -91.30 20.38 9.40
N LEU A 512 -90.47 21.33 8.96
CA LEU A 512 -90.83 22.74 8.83
C LEU A 512 -91.98 22.92 7.85
N GLN A 513 -91.90 22.30 6.67
CA GLN A 513 -92.95 22.38 5.67
C GLN A 513 -94.30 21.82 6.19
N LYS A 514 -94.29 20.71 6.95
CA LYS A 514 -95.48 20.19 7.65
C LYS A 514 -96.03 21.17 8.71
N LEU A 515 -95.18 21.94 9.38
CA LEU A 515 -95.60 22.97 10.34
C LEU A 515 -96.16 24.20 9.62
N GLU A 516 -95.59 24.61 8.49
CA GLU A 516 -96.10 25.69 7.65
C GLU A 516 -97.47 25.35 7.06
N ASP A 517 -97.68 24.11 6.61
CA ASP A 517 -98.97 23.63 6.11
C ASP A 517 -100.03 23.60 7.20
N LYS A 518 -99.70 23.12 8.40
CA LYS A 518 -100.57 23.22 9.58
C LYS A 518 -100.89 24.67 9.94
N ALA A 519 -99.89 25.55 9.91
CA ALA A 519 -100.07 26.98 10.19
C ALA A 519 -100.90 27.68 9.09
N ARG A 520 -100.87 27.21 7.83
CA ARG A 520 -101.79 27.66 6.78
C ARG A 520 -103.23 27.21 7.07
N ALA A 521 -103.44 25.93 7.36
CA ALA A 521 -104.77 25.39 7.71
C ALA A 521 -105.41 26.13 8.90
N VAL A 522 -104.66 26.32 10.01
CA VAL A 522 -105.15 27.05 11.19
C VAL A 522 -105.44 28.53 10.88
N ARG A 523 -104.67 29.19 10.00
CA ARG A 523 -104.99 30.56 9.55
C ARG A 523 -106.28 30.61 8.74
N GLU A 524 -106.51 29.65 7.84
CA GLU A 524 -107.76 29.55 7.08
C GLU A 524 -108.96 29.30 7.99
N GLU A 525 -108.86 28.39 8.96
CA GLU A 525 -109.89 28.15 9.97
C GLU A 525 -110.17 29.41 10.80
N ASN A 526 -109.14 30.14 11.24
CA ASN A 526 -109.30 31.39 11.97
C ASN A 526 -110.03 32.47 11.14
N ILE A 527 -109.76 32.55 9.84
CA ILE A 527 -110.48 33.44 8.91
C ILE A 527 -111.95 33.00 8.74
N ARG A 528 -112.23 31.70 8.63
CA ARG A 528 -113.60 31.18 8.56
C ARG A 528 -114.38 31.46 9.84
N LEU A 529 -113.77 31.22 11.00
CA LEU A 529 -114.35 31.50 12.32
C LEU A 529 -114.61 33.00 12.53
N LYS A 530 -113.70 33.88 12.11
CA LYS A 530 -113.90 35.34 12.13
C LYS A 530 -115.10 35.75 11.27
N ARG A 531 -115.22 35.25 10.05
CA ARG A 531 -116.39 35.51 9.18
C ARG A 531 -117.70 35.01 9.79
N ALA A 532 -117.71 33.80 10.36
CA ALA A 532 -118.89 33.25 11.03
C ALA A 532 -119.27 34.05 12.28
N LEU A 533 -118.27 34.53 13.05
CA LEU A 533 -118.48 35.42 14.18
C LEU A 533 -119.05 36.77 13.73
N GLU A 534 -118.44 37.43 12.73
CA GLU A 534 -118.94 38.66 12.13
C GLU A 534 -120.39 38.52 11.65
N GLU A 535 -120.73 37.42 10.99
CA GLU A 535 -122.09 37.12 10.54
C GLU A 535 -123.06 36.93 11.73
N SER A 536 -122.63 36.25 12.79
CA SER A 536 -123.42 36.09 14.02
C SER A 536 -123.63 37.41 14.77
N VAL A 537 -122.61 38.27 14.82
CA VAL A 537 -122.68 39.61 15.43
C VAL A 537 -123.59 40.52 14.61
N ARG A 538 -123.54 40.46 13.28
CA ARG A 538 -124.51 41.15 12.40
C ARG A 538 -125.93 40.67 12.70
N LYS A 539 -126.20 39.35 12.71
CA LYS A 539 -127.52 38.79 13.06
C LYS A 539 -128.00 39.23 14.44
N ILE A 540 -127.14 39.25 15.46
CA ILE A 540 -127.50 39.74 16.81
C ILE A 540 -127.79 41.25 16.78
N THR A 541 -127.00 42.03 16.04
CA THR A 541 -127.21 43.49 15.89
C THR A 541 -128.52 43.79 15.17
N ASP A 542 -128.83 43.05 14.10
CA ASP A 542 -130.08 43.13 13.35
C ASP A 542 -131.27 42.76 14.27
N ILE A 543 -131.16 41.67 15.04
CA ILE A 543 -132.19 41.30 16.02
C ILE A 543 -132.38 42.40 17.07
N ASN A 544 -131.29 42.94 17.62
CA ASN A 544 -131.34 43.95 18.68
C ASN A 544 -131.92 45.29 18.20
N GLN A 545 -131.55 45.73 16.99
CA GLN A 545 -132.13 46.92 16.36
C GLN A 545 -133.62 46.75 16.06
N ASN A 546 -134.05 45.54 15.68
CA ASN A 546 -135.47 45.26 15.47
C ASN A 546 -136.26 45.16 16.80
N SER A 547 -135.67 44.65 17.87
CA SER A 547 -136.36 44.48 19.16
C SER A 547 -136.64 45.79 19.91
N ASP A 548 -135.77 46.80 19.84
CA ASP A 548 -135.98 48.09 20.50
C ASP A 548 -137.15 48.91 19.91
N SER A 549 -137.69 48.51 18.75
CA SER A 549 -138.83 49.18 18.09
C SER A 549 -140.18 48.46 18.26
N MET A 550 -140.19 47.24 18.81
CA MET A 550 -141.39 46.38 18.84
C MET A 550 -141.84 46.05 20.27
N VAL A 551 -142.40 47.04 20.96
CA VAL A 551 -143.34 46.74 22.06
C VAL A 551 -144.54 45.99 21.46
N ASP A 552 -144.78 44.74 21.86
CA ASP A 552 -145.83 43.91 21.26
C ASP A 552 -147.19 44.63 21.34
N ARG A 553 -147.71 45.01 20.17
CA ARG A 553 -148.98 45.70 20.01
C ARG A 553 -150.13 44.99 20.73
N ARG A 554 -150.08 43.66 20.89
CA ARG A 554 -151.08 42.89 21.65
C ARG A 554 -151.00 43.17 23.15
N VAL A 555 -149.80 43.31 23.71
CA VAL A 555 -149.59 43.69 25.11
C VAL A 555 -150.07 45.13 25.35
N VAL A 556 -149.73 46.06 24.45
CA VAL A 556 -150.20 47.46 24.53
C VAL A 556 -151.74 47.56 24.45
N VAL A 557 -152.35 46.87 23.48
CA VAL A 557 -153.81 46.81 23.34
C VAL A 557 -154.47 46.17 24.57
N LYS A 558 -153.91 45.08 25.10
CA LYS A 558 -154.47 44.42 26.28
C LYS A 558 -154.36 45.29 27.53
N LEU A 559 -153.27 46.06 27.69
CA LEU A 559 -153.13 47.04 28.76
C LEU A 559 -154.15 48.20 28.61
N LEU A 560 -154.35 48.74 27.40
CA LEU A 560 -155.39 49.74 27.11
C LEU A 560 -156.80 49.24 27.46
N VAL A 561 -157.14 48.02 27.02
CA VAL A 561 -158.44 47.40 27.34
C VAL A 561 -158.60 47.22 28.85
N THR A 562 -157.58 46.68 29.53
CA THR A 562 -157.60 46.46 30.99
C THR A 562 -157.74 47.79 31.76
N TYR A 563 -157.13 48.87 31.27
CA TYR A 563 -157.24 50.21 31.86
C TYR A 563 -158.68 50.75 31.79
N ILE A 564 -159.34 50.59 30.64
CA ILE A 564 -160.75 50.99 30.42
C ILE A 564 -161.70 50.12 31.27
N GLU A 565 -161.56 48.79 31.21
CA GLU A 565 -162.42 47.84 31.93
C GLU A 565 -162.35 48.04 33.46
N ARG A 566 -161.17 48.32 34.01
CA ARG A 566 -160.97 48.56 35.44
C ARG A 566 -161.24 50.01 35.87
N ARG A 567 -162.03 50.78 35.10
CA ARG A 567 -162.39 52.18 35.38
C ARG A 567 -161.18 53.08 35.69
N ASN A 568 -160.20 53.11 34.77
CA ASN A 568 -158.99 53.94 34.86
C ASN A 568 -158.10 53.61 36.07
N SER A 569 -157.81 52.33 36.29
CA SER A 569 -156.90 51.87 37.35
C SER A 569 -155.50 52.48 37.20
N ARG A 570 -155.06 53.26 38.21
CA ARG A 570 -153.72 53.90 38.23
C ARG A 570 -152.59 52.88 38.07
N ASP A 571 -152.70 51.68 38.63
CA ASP A 571 -151.65 50.66 38.56
C ASP A 571 -151.40 50.16 37.13
N VAL A 572 -152.47 50.04 36.32
CA VAL A 572 -152.35 49.68 34.90
C VAL A 572 -151.66 50.81 34.14
N LEU A 573 -151.98 52.08 34.46
CA LEU A 573 -151.35 53.23 33.84
C LEU A 573 -149.86 53.37 34.23
N ALA A 574 -149.49 53.02 35.47
CA ALA A 574 -148.08 52.95 35.92
C ALA A 574 -147.28 51.85 35.21
N LEU A 575 -147.92 50.71 34.97
CA LEU A 575 -147.30 49.61 34.23
C LEU A 575 -147.12 49.98 32.75
N MET A 576 -148.12 50.64 32.15
CA MET A 576 -148.05 51.15 30.78
C MET A 576 -146.96 52.20 30.62
N SER A 577 -146.87 53.19 31.50
CA SER A 577 -145.82 54.22 31.40
C SER A 577 -144.41 53.62 31.46
N ARG A 578 -144.21 52.62 32.33
CA ARG A 578 -142.93 51.91 32.45
C ARG A 578 -142.61 51.00 31.26
N MET A 579 -143.62 50.32 30.68
CA MET A 579 -143.42 49.43 29.52
C MET A 579 -143.32 50.18 28.18
N LEU A 580 -143.92 51.36 28.07
CA LEU A 580 -143.89 52.20 26.87
C LEU A 580 -142.82 53.30 26.93
N GLY A 581 -142.08 53.40 28.04
CA GLY A 581 -141.01 54.40 28.22
C GLY A 581 -141.50 55.84 28.29
N PHE A 582 -142.73 56.08 28.78
CA PHE A 582 -143.30 57.44 28.87
C PHE A 582 -142.41 58.34 29.75
N THR A 583 -142.07 59.50 29.21
CA THR A 583 -141.37 60.57 29.94
C THR A 583 -142.27 61.15 31.05
N GLU A 584 -141.67 61.80 32.05
CA GLU A 584 -142.43 62.38 33.17
C GLU A 584 -143.50 63.40 32.73
N GLU A 585 -143.32 64.07 31.58
CA GLU A 585 -144.33 64.95 31.00
C GLU A 585 -145.54 64.18 30.46
N GLU A 586 -145.30 63.09 29.74
CA GLU A 586 -146.36 62.25 29.16
C GLU A 586 -147.16 61.55 30.26
N GLN A 587 -146.49 61.08 31.31
CA GLN A 587 -147.13 60.52 32.50
C GLN A 587 -148.13 61.51 33.13
N LYS A 588 -147.72 62.78 33.30
CA LYS A 588 -148.61 63.85 33.82
C LYS A 588 -149.81 64.10 32.91
N ARG A 589 -149.62 64.10 31.57
CA ARG A 589 -150.72 64.29 30.58
C ARG A 589 -151.73 63.14 30.59
N CYS A 590 -151.29 61.91 30.83
CA CYS A 590 -152.19 60.75 30.92
C CYS A 590 -152.99 60.65 32.23
N GLY A 591 -152.91 61.64 33.13
CA GLY A 591 -153.61 61.63 34.43
C GLY A 591 -152.83 60.94 35.55
N HIS A 592 -151.58 60.54 35.31
CA HIS A 592 -150.69 59.94 36.30
C HIS A 592 -150.14 61.02 37.24
N GLY A 593 -150.97 61.50 38.16
CA GLY A 593 -150.58 62.50 39.17
C GLY A 593 -151.69 63.42 39.68
N MET A 594 -152.87 63.48 39.04
CA MET A 594 -153.99 64.30 39.54
C MET A 594 -154.91 63.51 40.47
N GLY A 595 -155.16 64.06 41.67
CA GLY A 595 -156.20 63.60 42.59
C GLY A 595 -155.71 63.29 44.01
N GLN A 596 -155.48 64.36 44.79
CA GLN A 596 -156.11 64.57 46.09
C GLN A 596 -156.08 66.07 46.46
N LEU A 597 -157.16 66.74 46.12
CA LEU A 597 -157.60 68.03 46.67
C LEU A 597 -159.12 68.01 46.43
N TRP A 598 -159.89 68.21 47.51
CA TRP A 598 -161.21 67.60 47.75
C TRP A 598 -161.13 66.11 48.11
#